data_AF-A0A522A0P4-F1
#
_entry.id   AF-A0A522A0P4-F1
#
_cell.length_a   1.000
_cell.length_b   1.000
_cell.length_c   1.000
_cell.angle_alpha   90.00
_cell.angle_beta   90.00
_cell.angle_gamma   90.00
#
_symmetry.space_group_name_H-M   'P 1'
#
loop_
_entity.id
_entity.type
_entity.pdbx_description
1 polymer ?
#
loop_
_entity_poly.entity_id
_entity_poly.type
_entity_poly.pdbx_seq_one_letter_code
_entity_poly.pdbx_strand_id
1 'polypeptide(L)'
;MGEPIKFDAYKILNTGTTLAVTTTSARTTLPTTGNGVNSNPSFVRLLPEAACYVKFGDGTVTATLNDILVQPNMAEIFSVRGCTNIAAITRTGTANLNVTPVEF
;
A
#
# COMPACT_ATOMS: atom_id res chain seq x y z
N MET A 1 37.25 3.59 2.34
CA MET A 1 36.39 2.98 1.30
C MET A 1 34.97 3.07 1.83
N GLY A 2 34.16 4.01 1.32
CA GLY A 2 32.76 4.14 1.75
C GLY A 2 31.95 2.94 1.25
N GLU A 3 30.98 2.47 2.03
CA GLU A 3 30.07 1.43 1.53
C GLU A 3 29.41 1.92 0.23
N PRO A 4 29.26 1.04 -0.79
CA PRO A 4 28.52 1.38 -2.00
C PRO A 4 27.09 1.73 -1.62
N ILE A 5 26.54 2.76 -2.26
CA ILE A 5 25.15 3.17 -2.11
C ILE A 5 24.27 1.97 -2.51
N LYS A 6 23.63 1.34 -1.52
CA LYS A 6 22.71 0.21 -1.73
C LYS A 6 21.41 0.81 -2.27
N PHE A 7 21.21 0.72 -3.59
CA PHE A 7 19.88 0.98 -4.17
C PHE A 7 18.92 -0.10 -3.70
N ASP A 8 17.72 0.28 -3.28
CA ASP A 8 16.67 -0.66 -2.94
C ASP A 8 16.21 -1.34 -4.24
N ALA A 9 16.64 -2.59 -4.45
CA ALA A 9 16.43 -3.33 -5.68
C ALA A 9 15.17 -4.19 -5.58
N TYR A 10 14.00 -3.56 -5.57
CA TYR A 10 12.71 -4.24 -5.66
C TYR A 10 12.14 -4.18 -7.09
N LYS A 11 11.50 -5.27 -7.53
CA LYS A 11 10.87 -5.37 -8.85
C LYS A 11 9.37 -5.12 -8.76
N ILE A 12 8.82 -4.56 -9.84
CA ILE A 12 7.39 -4.35 -10.08
C ILE A 12 7.07 -4.95 -11.45
N LEU A 13 6.44 -6.12 -11.49
CA LEU A 13 6.08 -6.83 -12.72
C LEU A 13 4.63 -6.56 -13.14
N ASN A 14 3.74 -6.36 -12.15
CA ASN A 14 2.34 -6.04 -12.38
C ASN A 14 2.00 -4.60 -11.96
N THR A 15 1.02 -4.02 -12.65
CA THR A 15 0.49 -2.69 -12.35
C THR A 15 -0.13 -2.65 -10.95
N GLY A 16 0.13 -1.55 -10.24
CA GLY A 16 -0.50 -1.25 -8.96
C GLY A 16 -1.97 -0.87 -9.08
N THR A 17 -2.54 -0.36 -7.99
CA THR A 17 -3.92 0.15 -7.93
C THR A 17 -3.92 1.50 -7.22
N THR A 18 -4.78 2.40 -7.69
CA THR A 18 -5.06 3.66 -7.01
C THR A 18 -6.35 3.54 -6.22
N LEU A 19 -6.30 3.80 -4.92
CA LEU A 19 -7.48 3.87 -4.06
C LEU A 19 -7.83 5.35 -3.80
N ALA A 20 -9.04 5.76 -4.19
CA ALA A 20 -9.59 7.05 -3.79
C ALA A 20 -10.02 6.98 -2.31
N VAL A 21 -9.36 7.78 -1.47
CA VAL A 21 -9.55 7.82 -0.02
C VAL A 21 -10.29 9.09 0.37
N THR A 22 -11.24 8.96 1.29
CA THR A 22 -12.02 10.07 1.84
C THR A 22 -12.00 10.02 3.36
N THR A 23 -12.76 10.90 4.02
CA THR A 23 -13.03 10.84 5.46
C THR A 23 -13.90 9.67 5.89
N THR A 24 -14.31 8.82 4.94
CA THR A 24 -14.92 7.52 5.17
C THR A 24 -13.98 6.43 4.66
N SER A 25 -13.83 5.35 5.43
CA SER A 25 -12.98 4.22 5.04
C SER A 25 -13.36 3.69 3.66
N ALA A 26 -12.43 3.78 2.72
CA ALA A 26 -12.49 3.14 1.42
C ALA A 26 -11.62 1.88 1.45
N ARG A 27 -11.95 0.87 0.63
CA ARG A 27 -11.14 -0.35 0.52
C ARG A 27 -11.00 -0.81 -0.92
N THR A 28 -9.92 -1.51 -1.21
CA THR A 28 -9.71 -2.20 -2.48
C THR A 28 -8.96 -3.51 -2.25
N THR A 29 -8.98 -4.40 -3.24
CA THR A 29 -8.11 -5.59 -3.27
C THR A 29 -6.66 -5.17 -3.45
N LEU A 30 -5.74 -5.90 -2.82
CA LEU A 30 -4.32 -5.70 -3.08
C LEU A 30 -3.98 -6.10 -4.53
N PRO A 31 -3.09 -5.36 -5.21
CA PRO A 31 -2.64 -5.73 -6.56
C PRO A 31 -1.87 -7.05 -6.51
N THR A 32 -2.10 -7.93 -7.47
CA THR A 32 -1.43 -9.24 -7.54
C THR A 32 0.00 -9.12 -8.07
N THR A 33 0.85 -10.06 -7.69
CA THR A 33 2.21 -10.17 -8.24
C THR A 33 2.23 -10.85 -9.60
N GLY A 34 3.17 -10.47 -10.47
CA GLY A 34 3.41 -11.03 -11.80
C GLY A 34 4.42 -12.19 -11.84
N ASN A 35 4.92 -12.68 -10.71
CA ASN A 35 5.97 -13.73 -10.65
C ASN A 35 5.45 -15.16 -10.96
N GLY A 36 4.76 -15.33 -12.10
CA GLY A 36 4.29 -16.61 -12.63
C GLY A 36 3.06 -17.21 -11.95
N VAL A 37 2.73 -16.76 -10.74
CA VAL A 37 1.51 -17.08 -10.02
C VAL A 37 0.90 -15.75 -9.61
N ASN A 38 -0.28 -15.39 -10.13
CA ASN A 38 -1.05 -14.18 -9.78
C ASN A 38 -1.50 -14.21 -8.31
N SER A 39 -0.52 -14.19 -7.42
CA SER A 39 -0.65 -14.41 -6.00
C SER A 39 -0.81 -13.08 -5.29
N ASN A 40 -1.32 -13.15 -4.07
CA ASN A 40 -1.29 -11.99 -3.20
C ASN A 40 0.17 -11.58 -2.94
N PRO A 41 0.44 -10.27 -2.94
CA PRO A 41 1.78 -9.77 -2.69
C PRO A 41 2.22 -10.11 -1.27
N SER A 42 3.52 -10.36 -1.08
CA SER A 42 4.10 -10.42 0.27
C SER A 42 4.37 -9.03 0.84
N PHE A 43 4.60 -8.06 -0.06
CA PHE A 43 4.90 -6.68 0.28
C PHE A 43 4.21 -5.72 -0.69
N VAL A 44 3.82 -4.55 -0.18
CA VAL A 44 3.34 -3.45 -1.02
C VAL A 44 4.03 -2.16 -0.65
N ARG A 45 4.29 -1.34 -1.66
CA ARG A 45 4.72 0.04 -1.51
C ARG A 45 3.50 0.94 -1.57
N LEU A 46 3.35 1.79 -0.56
CA LEU A 46 2.29 2.78 -0.44
C LEU A 46 2.85 4.17 -0.66
N LEU A 47 2.13 5.00 -1.41
CA LEU A 47 2.43 6.43 -1.53
C LEU A 47 1.13 7.22 -1.70
N PRO A 48 0.68 7.94 -0.66
CA PRO A 48 -0.51 8.76 -0.75
C PRO A 48 -0.20 10.21 -1.14
N GLU A 49 -1.17 10.88 -1.79
CA GLU A 49 -1.10 12.31 -2.12
C GLU A 49 -1.30 13.22 -0.91
N ALA A 50 -2.03 12.76 0.11
CA ALA A 50 -2.18 13.40 1.42
C ALA A 50 -2.15 12.36 2.54
N ALA A 51 -2.01 12.76 3.80
CA ALA A 51 -1.88 11.81 4.91
C ALA A 51 -3.10 10.88 5.04
N CYS A 52 -2.86 9.56 5.03
CA CYS A 52 -3.88 8.52 5.09
C CYS A 52 -3.59 7.56 6.25
N TYR A 53 -4.63 7.11 6.94
CA TYR A 53 -4.58 6.00 7.89
C TYR A 53 -4.94 4.71 7.15
N VAL A 54 -4.08 3.71 7.21
CA VAL A 54 -4.21 2.47 6.42
C VAL A 54 -4.31 1.25 7.33
N LYS A 55 -5.04 0.24 6.86
CA LYS A 55 -5.18 -1.06 7.51
C LYS A 55 -5.23 -2.16 6.46
N PHE A 56 -4.50 -3.24 6.69
CA PHE A 56 -4.50 -4.44 5.85
C PHE A 56 -5.39 -5.52 6.47
N GLY A 57 -6.05 -6.31 5.64
CA GLY A 57 -6.89 -7.41 6.10
C GLY A 57 -7.58 -8.14 4.95
N ASP A 58 -8.77 -8.66 5.23
CA ASP A 58 -9.63 -9.35 4.26
C ASP A 58 -10.64 -8.40 3.60
N GLY A 59 -11.59 -8.93 2.81
CA GLY A 59 -12.63 -8.16 2.12
C GLY A 59 -13.55 -7.33 3.02
N THR A 60 -13.49 -7.48 4.34
CA THR A 60 -14.28 -6.75 5.34
C THR A 60 -13.48 -5.67 6.08
N VAL A 61 -12.16 -5.56 5.83
CA VAL A 61 -11.29 -4.60 6.52
C VAL A 61 -11.80 -3.17 6.40
N THR A 62 -11.76 -2.46 7.52
CA THR A 62 -12.17 -1.05 7.66
C THR A 62 -11.06 -0.30 8.40
N ALA A 63 -10.61 0.81 7.84
CA ALA A 63 -9.62 1.69 8.43
C ALA A 63 -10.27 2.75 9.30
N THR A 64 -9.58 3.13 10.37
CA THR A 64 -9.97 4.15 11.34
C THR A 64 -8.83 5.15 11.53
N LEU A 65 -9.11 6.28 12.16
CA LEU A 65 -8.09 7.29 12.48
C LEU A 65 -7.06 6.85 13.53
N ASN A 66 -7.17 5.62 14.03
CA ASN A 66 -6.24 5.01 15.00
C ASN A 66 -5.35 3.93 14.36
N ASP A 67 -5.49 3.65 13.07
CA ASP A 67 -4.63 2.70 12.36
C ASP A 67 -3.33 3.39 11.88
N ILE A 68 -2.59 2.75 10.98
CA ILE A 68 -1.23 3.16 10.61
C ILE A 68 -1.27 4.45 9.78
N LEU A 69 -0.63 5.52 10.25
CA LEU A 69 -0.56 6.79 9.54
C LEU A 69 0.59 6.79 8.52
N VAL A 70 0.26 6.87 7.24
CA VAL A 70 1.22 7.04 6.13
C VAL A 70 1.23 8.50 5.70
N GLN A 71 2.41 9.12 5.72
CA GLN A 71 2.60 10.52 5.36
C GLN A 71 2.72 10.71 3.83
N PRO A 72 2.27 11.85 3.29
CA PRO A 72 2.47 12.14 1.87
C PRO A 72 3.96 12.34 1.57
N ASN A 73 4.36 12.12 0.32
CA ASN A 73 5.74 12.23 -0.17
C ASN A 73 6.76 11.27 0.48
N MET A 74 6.33 10.44 1.41
CA MET A 74 7.14 9.41 2.04
C MET A 74 6.53 8.06 1.69
N ALA A 75 7.19 7.34 0.79
CA ALA A 75 6.74 6.01 0.43
C ALA A 75 7.12 5.02 1.54
N GLU A 76 6.17 4.18 1.92
CA GLU A 76 6.38 3.15 2.92
C GLU A 76 6.16 1.77 2.31
N ILE A 77 6.95 0.79 2.72
CA ILE A 77 6.82 -0.60 2.28
C ILE A 77 6.32 -1.42 3.47
N PHE A 78 5.21 -2.10 3.28
CA PHE A 78 4.59 -2.95 4.30
C PHE A 78 4.63 -4.41 3.87
N SER A 79 4.82 -5.31 4.84
CA SER A 79 4.48 -6.71 4.63
C SER A 79 2.97 -6.89 4.78
N VAL A 80 2.37 -7.60 3.82
CA VAL A 80 0.91 -7.82 3.74
C VAL A 80 0.58 -9.30 3.62
N ARG A 81 1.50 -10.18 4.04
CA ARG A 81 1.33 -11.63 3.97
C ARG A 81 0.03 -12.07 4.65
N GLY A 82 -0.80 -12.78 3.91
CA GLY A 82 -2.11 -13.27 4.38
C GLY A 82 -3.26 -12.28 4.25
N CYS A 83 -2.99 -11.02 3.88
CA CYS A 83 -4.04 -10.04 3.57
C CYS A 83 -4.46 -10.14 2.09
N THR A 84 -5.71 -9.82 1.80
CA THR A 84 -6.25 -9.74 0.43
C THR A 84 -6.63 -8.31 0.06
N ASN A 85 -6.80 -7.43 1.05
CA ASN A 85 -7.31 -6.09 0.89
C ASN A 85 -6.55 -5.08 1.74
N ILE A 86 -6.67 -3.83 1.31
CA ILE A 86 -6.26 -2.63 2.05
C ILE A 86 -7.47 -1.72 2.19
N ALA A 87 -7.65 -1.16 3.38
CA ALA A 87 -8.54 -0.04 3.63
C ALA A 87 -7.73 1.20 4.00
N ALA A 88 -8.26 2.36 3.64
CA ALA A 88 -7.67 3.65 3.98
C ALA A 88 -8.74 4.70 4.28
N ILE A 89 -8.38 5.66 5.13
CA ILE A 89 -9.20 6.83 5.49
C ILE A 89 -8.31 8.05 5.67
N THR A 90 -8.77 9.24 5.28
CA THR A 90 -8.10 10.51 5.59
C THR A 90 -8.73 11.14 6.83
N ARG A 91 -7.96 11.92 7.60
CA ARG A 91 -8.54 12.72 8.70
C ARG A 91 -9.47 13.83 8.16
N THR A 92 -9.09 14.43 7.03
CA THR A 92 -9.81 15.51 6.36
C THR A 92 -9.59 15.44 4.87
N GLY A 93 -10.57 15.86 4.06
CA GLY A 93 -10.44 15.94 2.61
C GLY A 93 -10.36 14.58 1.92
N THR A 94 -9.81 14.57 0.71
CA THR A 94 -9.66 13.37 -0.13
C THR A 94 -8.22 13.21 -0.59
N ALA A 95 -7.80 11.99 -0.88
CA ALA A 95 -6.47 11.69 -1.40
C ALA A 95 -6.50 10.45 -2.29
N ASN A 96 -5.63 10.39 -3.29
CA ASN A 96 -5.32 9.11 -3.92
C ASN A 96 -4.20 8.41 -3.15
N LEU A 97 -4.39 7.13 -2.84
CA LEU A 97 -3.37 6.25 -2.31
C LEU A 97 -2.91 5.31 -3.44
N ASN A 98 -1.65 5.43 -3.84
CA ASN A 98 -1.02 4.49 -4.76
C ASN A 98 -0.55 3.25 -3.99
N VAL A 99 -1.01 2.08 -4.42
CA VAL A 99 -0.65 0.77 -3.88
C VAL A 99 0.06 -0.02 -4.97
N THR A 100 1.34 -0.30 -4.79
CA THR A 100 2.15 -1.03 -5.78
C THR A 100 2.64 -2.36 -5.19
N PRO A 101 2.50 -3.52 -5.88
CA PRO A 101 3.06 -4.78 -5.39
C PRO A 101 4.58 -4.73 -5.45
N VAL A 102 5.25 -5.22 -4.41
CA VAL A 102 6.71 -5.34 -4.35
C VAL A 102 7.12 -6.80 -4.46
N GLU A 103 8.00 -7.08 -5.41
CA GLU A 103 8.41 -8.44 -5.78
C GLU A 103 9.93 -8.60 -5.70
N PHE A 104 10.33 -9.81 -5.32
CA PHE A 104 11.72 -10.25 -5.18
C PHE A 104 11.94 -11.48 -6.06
#